data_AF-A0A938RAG2-F1
#
_entry.id   AF-A0A938RAG2-F1
#
_cell.length_a   1.000
_cell.length_b   1.000
_cell.length_c   1.000
_cell.angle_alpha   90.00
_cell.angle_beta   90.00
_cell.angle_gamma   90.00
#
_symmetry.space_group_name_H-M   'P 1'
#
loop_
_entity.id
_entity.type
_entity.pdbx_description
1 polymer ?
#
loop_
_entity_poly.entity_id
_entity_poly.type
_entity_poly.pdbx_seq_one_letter_code
_entity_poly.pdbx_strand_id
1 'polypeptide(L)' 'MPTFKYKARDRAGKARGGKLEAPTLQLAGDQLHRLGYLPVSIEE' A
#
# COMPACT_ATOMS: atom_id res chain seq x y z
N MET A 1 13.40 -8.33 -3.17
CA MET A 1 12.80 -7.39 -2.20
C MET A 1 11.58 -8.06 -1.59
N PRO A 2 11.23 -7.84 -0.32
CA PRO A 2 10.00 -8.41 0.23
C PRO A 2 8.78 -7.85 -0.52
N THR A 3 7.75 -8.69 -0.64
CA THR A 3 6.48 -8.34 -1.28
C THR A 3 5.44 -8.16 -0.20
N PHE A 4 4.88 -6.97 -0.08
CA PHE A 4 3.83 -6.67 0.89
C PHE A 4 2.46 -6.75 0.21
N LYS A 5 1.52 -7.46 0.82
CA LYS A 5 0.09 -7.32 0.51
C LYS A 5 -0.44 -6.06 1.17
N TYR A 6 -1.17 -5.26 0.41
CA TYR A 6 -1.79 -4.06 0.94
C TYR A 6 -3.29 -4.04 0.69
N LYS A 7 -4.00 -3.41 1.61
CA LYS A 7 -5.36 -2.90 1.44
C LYS A 7 -5.28 -1.40 1.65
N ALA A 8 -5.81 -0.64 0.69
CA ALA A 8 -5.83 0.81 0.73
C ALA A 8 -7.15 1.34 0.17
N ARG A 9 -7.41 2.63 0.36
CA ARG A 9 -8.51 3.33 -0.32
C ARG A 9 -7.96 4.31 -1.32
N ASP A 10 -8.57 4.41 -2.49
CA ASP A 10 -8.27 5.49 -3.41
C ASP A 10 -8.92 6.82 -2.96
N ARG A 11 -8.63 7.90 -3.68
CA ARG A 11 -9.18 9.23 -3.38
C ARG A 11 -10.70 9.31 -3.41
N ALA A 12 -11.37 8.39 -4.10
CA ALA A 12 -12.83 8.29 -4.12
C ALA A 12 -13.38 7.41 -2.97
N GLY A 13 -12.51 6.93 -2.08
CA GLY A 13 -12.88 6.07 -0.95
C GLY A 13 -13.13 4.62 -1.35
N LYS A 14 -12.82 4.22 -2.60
CA LYS A 14 -13.02 2.84 -3.07
C LYS A 14 -11.88 1.97 -2.57
N ALA A 15 -12.24 0.79 -2.08
CA ALA A 15 -11.27 -0.19 -1.60
C ALA A 15 -10.43 -0.73 -2.77
N ARG A 16 -9.10 -0.72 -2.59
CA ARG A 16 -8.11 -1.25 -3.51
C ARG A 16 -7.20 -2.19 -2.71
N GLY A 17 -6.87 -3.33 -3.30
CA GLY A 17 -5.94 -4.28 -2.73
C GLY A 17 -4.97 -4.76 -3.78
N GLY A 18 -3.76 -5.09 -3.37
CA GLY A 18 -2.71 -5.51 -4.28
C GLY A 18 -1.49 -6.02 -3.54
N LYS A 19 -0.43 -6.27 -4.32
CA LYS A 19 0.90 -6.58 -3.82
C LYS A 19 1.86 -5.52 -4.30
N LEU A 20 2.84 -5.21 -3.46
CA LEU A 20 3.83 -4.17 -3.68
C LEU A 20 5.18 -4.68 -3.22
N GLU A 21 6.19 -4.59 -4.08
CA GLU A 21 7.57 -4.83 -3.66
C GLU A 21 8.15 -3.56 -3.03
N ALA A 22 8.62 -3.67 -1.80
CA ALA A 22 9.28 -2.57 -1.10
C ALA A 22 10.40 -3.11 -0.21
N PRO A 23 11.43 -2.30 0.12
CA PRO A 23 12.47 -2.75 1.04
C PRO A 23 12.00 -2.89 2.50
N THR A 24 11.01 -2.10 2.91
CA THR A 24 10.44 -2.08 4.28
C THR A 24 8.95 -1.75 4.25
N LEU A 25 8.23 -2.07 5.33
CA LEU A 25 6.81 -1.74 5.50
C LEU A 25 6.57 -0.22 5.46
N GLN A 26 7.48 0.57 6.03
CA GLN A 26 7.42 2.03 5.99
C GLN A 26 7.43 2.55 4.54
N LEU A 27 8.38 2.05 3.74
CA LEU A 27 8.51 2.44 2.33
C LEU A 27 7.34 1.95 1.49
N ALA A 28 6.75 0.80 1.84
CA ALA A 28 5.52 0.32 1.22
C ALA A 28 4.36 1.31 1.45
N GLY A 29 4.21 1.81 2.68
CA GLY A 29 3.24 2.85 3.02
C GLY A 29 3.48 4.16 2.27
N ASP A 30 4.72 4.65 2.26
CA ASP A 30 5.09 5.88 1.56
C ASP A 30 4.82 5.80 0.06
N GLN A 31 5.03 4.62 -0.54
CA GLN A 31 4.75 4.39 -1.95
C GLN A 31 3.24 4.39 -2.24
N LEU A 32 2.43 3.79 -1.37
CA LEU A 32 0.96 3.86 -1.47
C LEU A 32 0.47 5.31 -1.35
N HIS A 33 1.00 6.09 -0.42
CA HIS A 33 0.69 7.51 -0.28
C HIS A 33 1.05 8.31 -1.54
N ARG A 34 2.24 8.07 -2.13
CA ARG A 34 2.66 8.70 -3.39
C ARG A 34 1.75 8.35 -4.57
N LEU A 35 1.19 7.13 -4.59
CA LEU A 35 0.20 6.70 -5.58
C LEU A 35 -1.21 7.28 -5.32
N GLY A 36 -1.39 8.06 -4.26
CA GLY A 36 -2.69 8.62 -3.87
C GLY A 36 -3.62 7.60 -3.21
N TYR A 37 -3.07 6.49 -2.72
CA TYR A 37 -3.78 5.52 -1.92
C TYR A 37 -3.59 5.81 -0.43
N LEU A 38 -4.65 5.63 0.34
CA LEU A 38 -4.65 5.70 1.79
C LEU A 38 -4.56 4.27 2.35
N PRO A 39 -3.39 3.80 2.81
CA PRO A 39 -3.24 2.45 3.32
C PRO A 39 -4.13 2.21 4.55
N VAL A 40 -4.84 1.08 4.54
CA VAL A 40 -5.67 0.57 5.63
C VAL A 40 -4.94 -0.56 6.37
N SER A 41 -4.22 -1.41 5.63
CA SER A 41 -3.43 -2.51 6.17
C SER A 41 -2.32 -2.87 5.17
N ILE A 42 -1.13 -3.17 5.70
CA ILE A 42 0.03 -3.62 4.94
C ILE A 42 0.61 -4.82 5.71
N GLU A 43 0.75 -5.96 5.04
CA GLU A 43 1.22 -7.23 5.60
C GLU A 43 2.31 -7.80 4.68
N GLU A 44 3.32 -8.48 5.22
CA GLU A 44 4.36 -9.19 4.45
C GLU A 44 3.84 -10.53 3.88
#